data_AF-K1SR55-F1
#
_entry.id   AF-K1SR55-F1
#
_cell.length_a   1.000
_cell.length_b   1.000
_cell.length_c   1.000
_cell.angle_alpha   90.00
_cell.angle_beta   90.00
_cell.angle_gamma   90.00
#
_symmetry.space_group_name_H-M   'P 1'
#
loop_
_entity.id
_entity.type
_entity.pdbx_description
1 polymer ?
#
loop_
_entity_poly.entity_id
_entity_poly.type
_entity_poly.pdbx_seq_one_letter_code
_entity_poly.pdbx_strand_id
1 'polypeptide(L)' 'DHVDDIYDYFMESDTDDLNAAQDELGEDYNEDEIRLVRIKFLSEQAN' A
#
# COMPACT_ATOMS: atom_id res chain seq x y z
N ASP A 1 12.90 2.50 -0.02
CA ASP A 1 12.52 2.86 -1.40
C ASP A 1 11.00 2.97 -1.43
N HIS A 2 10.40 3.86 -2.24
CA HIS A 2 8.96 4.16 -2.16
C HIS A 2 8.05 2.91 -2.12
N VAL A 3 8.42 1.88 -2.88
CA VAL A 3 7.69 0.60 -2.93
C VAL A 3 7.76 -0.16 -1.60
N ASP A 4 8.93 -0.16 -0.94
CA ASP A 4 9.13 -0.86 0.32
C ASP A 4 8.34 -0.18 1.44
N ASP A 5 8.35 1.16 1.47
CA ASP A 5 7.63 1.93 2.50
C ASP A 5 6.11 1.69 2.42
N ILE A 6 5.55 1.68 1.20
CA ILE A 6 4.13 1.37 0.96
C ILE A 6 3.83 -0.09 1.31
N TYR A 7 4.76 -1.01 1.03
CA TYR A 7 4.57 -2.43 1.33
C TYR A 7 4.58 -2.67 2.86
N ASP A 8 5.50 -2.03 3.57
CA ASP A 8 5.59 -2.08 5.04
C ASP A 8 4.33 -1.49 5.68
N TYR A 9 3.78 -0.39 5.13
CA TYR A 9 2.47 0.12 5.56
C TYR A 9 1.38 -0.94 5.47
N PHE A 10 1.26 -1.68 4.37
CA PHE A 10 0.25 -2.73 4.24
C PHE A 10 0.51 -3.96 5.13
N MET A 11 1.77 -4.23 5.50
CA MET A 11 2.10 -5.28 6.47
C MET A 11 1.71 -4.90 7.91
N GLU A 12 1.85 -3.63 8.27
CA GLU A 12 1.57 -3.14 9.63
C GLU A 12 0.12 -2.66 9.81
N SER A 13 -0.56 -2.30 8.72
CA SER A 13 -1.95 -1.84 8.71
C SER A 13 -2.94 -2.99 8.94
N ASP A 14 -3.98 -2.72 9.71
CA ASP A 14 -5.14 -3.61 9.88
C ASP A 14 -6.08 -3.63 8.66
N THR A 15 -5.87 -2.72 7.69
CA THR A 15 -6.71 -2.57 6.50
C THR A 15 -5.89 -2.40 5.23
N ASP A 16 -6.34 -3.06 4.17
CA ASP A 16 -5.82 -2.85 2.81
C ASP A 16 -6.62 -1.79 2.04
N ASP A 17 -7.52 -1.02 2.67
CA ASP A 17 -8.34 -0.03 1.96
C ASP A 17 -7.48 1.04 1.26
N LEU A 18 -7.80 1.32 -0.01
CA LEU A 18 -7.04 2.26 -0.81
C LEU A 18 -7.20 3.71 -0.34
N ASN A 19 -8.40 4.12 0.13
CA ASN A 19 -8.61 5.48 0.58
C ASN A 19 -7.87 5.71 1.90
N ALA A 20 -7.92 4.73 2.82
CA ALA A 20 -7.12 4.78 4.04
C ALA A 20 -5.62 4.90 3.75
N ALA A 21 -5.11 4.09 2.81
CA ALA A 21 -3.73 4.20 2.36
C ALA A 21 -3.42 5.56 1.71
N GLN A 22 -4.35 6.14 0.94
CA GLN A 22 -4.18 7.48 0.38
C GLN A 22 -4.20 8.59 1.44
N ASP A 23 -5.01 8.46 2.49
CA ASP A 23 -5.06 9.46 3.55
C ASP A 23 -3.75 9.47 4.37
N GLU A 24 -3.11 8.31 4.54
CA GLU A 24 -1.86 8.16 5.29
C GLU A 24 -0.60 8.39 4.44
N LEU A 25 -0.60 7.98 3.17
CA LEU A 25 0.58 7.99 2.29
C LEU A 25 0.47 9.01 1.14
N GLY A 26 -0.72 9.50 0.81
CA GLY A 26 -0.98 10.24 -0.44
C GLY A 26 -0.31 11.62 -0.55
N GLU A 27 0.25 12.17 0.53
CA GLU A 27 1.05 13.40 0.48
C GLU A 27 2.46 13.16 -0.10
N ASP A 28 3.03 11.97 0.15
CA ASP A 28 4.40 11.61 -0.22
C ASP A 28 4.49 10.63 -1.41
N TYR A 29 3.38 9.95 -1.74
CA TYR A 29 3.34 8.88 -2.73
C TYR A 29 2.16 9.03 -3.71
N ASN A 30 2.33 8.63 -4.98
CA ASN A 30 1.24 8.69 -5.96
C ASN A 30 0.22 7.56 -5.75
N GLU A 31 -1.05 7.83 -6.05
CA GLU A 31 -2.13 6.82 -6.01
C GLU A 31 -1.81 5.56 -6.81
N ASP A 32 -1.22 5.74 -8.01
CA ASP A 32 -0.87 4.63 -8.89
C ASP A 32 0.20 3.72 -8.27
N GLU A 33 1.16 4.30 -7.54
CA GLU A 33 2.19 3.53 -6.81
C GLU A 33 1.55 2.74 -5.67
N ILE A 34 0.70 3.39 -4.88
CA ILE A 34 -0.04 2.75 -3.77
C ILE A 34 -0.89 1.58 -4.31
N ARG A 35 -1.60 1.76 -5.42
CA ARG A 35 -2.40 0.71 -6.07
C ARG A 35 -1.56 -0.47 -6.53
N LEU A 36 -0.43 -0.22 -7.18
CA LEU A 36 0.44 -1.29 -7.68
C LEU A 36 0.98 -2.15 -6.54
N VAL A 37 1.46 -1.51 -5.47
CA VAL A 37 1.99 -2.22 -4.30
C VAL A 37 0.89 -2.96 -3.55
N ARG A 38 -0.31 -2.37 -3.40
CA ARG A 38 -1.47 -3.05 -2.81
C ARG A 38 -1.83 -4.34 -3.55
N ILE A 39 -1.89 -4.30 -4.89
CA ILE A 39 -2.19 -5.49 -5.70
C ILE A 39 -1.13 -6.58 -5.49
N LYS A 40 0.14 -6.19 -5.46
CA LYS A 40 1.25 -7.10 -5.16
C LYS A 40 1.08 -7.73 -3.78
N PHE A 41 0.88 -6.91 -2.75
CA PHE A 41 0.68 -7.37 -1.36
C PHE A 41 -0.47 -8.38 -1.23
N LEU A 42 -1.64 -8.07 -1.80
CA LEU A 42 -2.79 -8.98 -1.78
C LEU A 42 -2.51 -10.29 -2.53
N SER A 43 -1.77 -10.23 -3.64
CA SER A 43 -1.39 -11.42 -4.40
C SER A 43 -0.42 -12.32 -3.63
N GLU A 44 0.45 -11.75 -2.80
CA GLU A 44 1.42 -12.47 -1.98
C GLU A 44 0.78 -13.05 -0.71
N GLN A 45 -0.17 -12.36 -0.07
CA GLN A 45 -0.89 -12.85 1.12
C GLN A 45 -1.96 -13.90 0.80
N ALA A 46 -2.49 -13.91 -0.43
CA ALA A 46 -3.53 -14.85 -0.85
C ALA A 46 -2.99 -16.24 -1.28
N ASN A 47 -1.67 -16.42 -1.29
CA ASN A 47 -0.98 -17.62 -1.78
C ASN A 47 -0.41 -18.45 -0.63
#